data_AF-A0A061NIQ0-F1
#
_entry.id   AF-A0A061NIQ0-F1
#
_cell.length_a   1.000
_cell.length_b   1.000
_cell.length_c   1.000
_cell.angle_alpha   90.00
_cell.angle_beta   90.00
_cell.angle_gamma   90.00
#
_symmetry.space_group_name_H-M   'P 1'
#
loop_
_entity.id
_entity.type
_entity.pdbx_description
1 polymer ?
#
loop_
_entity_poly.entity_id
_entity_poly.type
_entity_poly.pdbx_seq_one_letter_code
_entity_poly.pdbx_strand_id
1 'polypeptide(L)'
;MPTRLQFLTGSGVRGLVSDSVGELYGDTEIFGLVRGNEIHRTMFELGFHMSGSPGSENGIYVDAQMNTNEVRIMQRRGGSTSALETAELPFTLEEDEWYRVLLKRQAESVQVKMWPDGAEEPADWQAVTIQSNMFGGKAGISHSTPGNVNEYAYVGVGIGGLEAPQAPDDLVNPVDPDLTAEDIRALCLTYKRQVTLPTNES
;
A
#
# COMPACT_ATOMS: atom_id res chain seq x y z
N MET A 1 -12.18 15.02 7.99
CA MET A 1 -12.62 13.60 8.02
C MET A 1 -12.06 12.93 6.79
N PRO A 2 -11.06 12.03 6.88
CA PRO A 2 -10.61 11.27 5.72
C PRO A 2 -11.76 10.34 5.29
N THR A 3 -12.14 10.38 4.02
CA THR A 3 -13.14 9.49 3.44
C THR A 3 -12.52 8.12 3.19
N ARG A 4 -12.95 7.12 3.97
CA ARG A 4 -12.59 5.70 3.80
C ARG A 4 -13.02 5.22 2.42
N LEU A 5 -12.09 4.69 1.64
CA LEU A 5 -12.42 3.94 0.43
C LEU A 5 -12.76 2.50 0.82
N GLN A 6 -14.04 2.14 0.80
CA GLN A 6 -14.49 0.76 0.97
C GLN A 6 -14.84 0.18 -0.41
N PHE A 7 -14.33 -1.01 -0.70
CA PHE A 7 -14.63 -1.70 -1.94
C PHE A 7 -15.03 -3.15 -1.67
N LEU A 8 -16.31 -3.44 -1.85
CA LEU A 8 -16.88 -4.78 -1.65
C LEU A 8 -16.82 -5.56 -2.97
N THR A 9 -16.13 -6.71 -2.96
CA THR A 9 -16.05 -7.61 -4.12
C THR A 9 -16.98 -8.81 -3.94
N GLY A 10 -17.91 -9.03 -4.88
CA GLY A 10 -18.79 -10.21 -4.87
C GLY A 10 -18.16 -11.48 -5.44
N SER A 11 -17.25 -11.36 -6.44
CA SER A 11 -16.40 -12.43 -7.01
C SER A 11 -15.40 -11.85 -8.03
N GLY A 12 -14.31 -12.57 -8.32
CA GLY A 12 -13.28 -12.21 -9.31
C GLY A 12 -12.14 -11.31 -8.77
N VAL A 13 -11.11 -11.06 -9.59
CA VAL A 13 -10.02 -10.11 -9.29
C VAL A 13 -10.45 -8.71 -9.71
N ARG A 14 -10.29 -7.72 -8.83
CA ARG A 14 -10.51 -6.30 -9.16
C ARG A 14 -9.30 -5.48 -8.75
N GLY A 15 -8.79 -4.67 -9.67
CA GLY A 15 -7.66 -3.77 -9.44
C GLY A 15 -8.12 -2.31 -9.34
N LEU A 16 -7.71 -1.58 -8.30
CA LEU A 16 -7.73 -0.12 -8.31
C LEU A 16 -6.40 0.36 -8.85
N VAL A 17 -6.42 1.08 -9.97
CA VAL A 17 -5.23 1.55 -10.67
C VAL A 17 -5.31 3.07 -10.85
N SER A 18 -4.18 3.74 -10.91
CA SER A 18 -4.15 5.20 -11.09
C SER A 18 -4.77 5.63 -12.42
N ASP A 19 -5.68 6.62 -12.38
CA ASP A 19 -6.31 7.17 -13.58
C ASP A 19 -5.40 8.12 -14.38
N SER A 20 -4.45 8.81 -13.74
CA SER A 20 -3.66 9.90 -14.35
C SER A 20 -2.15 9.64 -14.51
N VAL A 21 -1.59 8.60 -13.90
CA VAL A 21 -0.13 8.34 -13.91
C VAL A 21 0.33 7.69 -15.22
N GLY A 22 -0.59 7.35 -16.13
CA GLY A 22 -0.26 6.69 -17.39
C GLY A 22 0.18 5.23 -17.19
N GLU A 23 0.83 4.67 -18.20
CA GLU A 23 1.45 3.33 -18.10
C GLU A 23 2.84 3.44 -17.47
N LEU A 24 3.08 2.62 -16.47
CA LEU A 24 4.39 2.39 -15.85
C LEU A 24 5.24 1.55 -16.78
N TYR A 25 6.47 1.99 -17.02
CA TYR A 25 7.46 1.23 -17.80
C TYR A 25 8.76 1.10 -17.01
N GLY A 26 9.26 -0.14 -16.91
CA GLY A 26 10.57 -0.44 -16.33
C GLY A 26 10.60 -0.35 -14.81
N ASP A 27 11.67 0.25 -14.29
CA ASP A 27 11.95 0.38 -12.85
C ASP A 27 10.79 1.07 -12.13
N THR A 28 10.27 0.41 -11.11
CA THR A 28 9.07 0.82 -10.39
C THR A 28 9.20 0.40 -8.93
N GLU A 29 8.83 1.28 -8.01
CA GLU A 29 8.70 0.97 -6.59
C GLU A 29 7.28 1.31 -6.14
N ILE A 30 6.65 0.44 -5.37
CA ILE A 30 5.34 0.68 -4.77
C ILE A 30 5.42 0.43 -3.27
N PHE A 31 4.94 1.39 -2.51
CA PHE A 31 4.84 1.34 -1.05
C PHE A 31 3.37 1.28 -0.64
N GLY A 32 3.05 0.51 0.39
CA GLY A 32 1.74 0.48 1.03
C GLY A 32 1.83 0.44 2.55
N LEU A 33 0.98 1.22 3.22
CA LEU A 33 0.63 1.05 4.63
C LEU A 33 -0.74 0.38 4.69
N VAL A 34 -0.75 -0.89 5.05
CA VAL A 34 -1.90 -1.80 4.87
C VAL A 34 -2.25 -2.54 6.14
N ARG A 35 -3.55 -2.81 6.32
CA ARG A 35 -4.10 -3.61 7.41
C ARG A 35 -5.20 -4.51 6.87
N GLY A 36 -5.30 -5.73 7.41
CA GLY A 36 -6.36 -6.68 7.09
C GLY A 36 -7.26 -6.98 8.28
N ASN A 37 -8.55 -7.17 8.02
CA ASN A 37 -9.56 -7.65 8.97
C ASN A 37 -10.43 -8.73 8.29
N GLU A 38 -10.94 -9.69 9.06
CA GLU A 38 -11.68 -10.86 8.53
C GLU A 38 -10.85 -11.63 7.48
N ILE A 39 -9.55 -11.82 7.74
CA ILE A 39 -8.61 -12.39 6.78
C ILE A 39 -8.57 -13.90 6.93
N HIS A 40 -9.09 -14.62 5.92
CA HIS A 40 -9.03 -16.08 5.94
C HIS A 40 -7.72 -16.68 5.43
N ARG A 41 -6.97 -15.95 4.60
CA ARG A 41 -5.75 -16.47 3.98
C ARG A 41 -4.76 -15.39 3.55
N THR A 42 -5.20 -14.53 2.63
CA THR A 42 -4.35 -13.52 1.99
C THR A 42 -4.72 -12.14 2.52
N MET A 43 -3.77 -11.46 3.17
CA MET A 43 -4.02 -10.21 3.89
C MET A 43 -4.19 -9.00 2.98
N PHE A 44 -3.47 -8.97 1.84
CA PHE A 44 -3.53 -7.88 0.87
C PHE A 44 -2.95 -8.35 -0.46
N GLU A 45 -3.20 -7.60 -1.53
CA GLU A 45 -2.41 -7.70 -2.75
C GLU A 45 -2.07 -6.29 -3.26
N LEU A 46 -0.78 -5.98 -3.42
CA LEU A 46 -0.28 -4.68 -3.85
C LEU A 46 0.75 -4.87 -4.95
N GLY A 47 0.66 -4.14 -6.06
CA GLY A 47 1.57 -4.42 -7.17
C GLY A 47 1.62 -3.38 -8.27
N PHE A 48 2.35 -3.73 -9.32
CA PHE A 48 2.56 -2.92 -10.50
C PHE A 48 2.54 -3.76 -11.78
N HIS A 49 2.66 -3.06 -12.91
CA HIS A 49 2.59 -3.63 -14.26
C HIS A 49 1.29 -4.41 -14.49
N MET A 50 0.22 -3.98 -13.80
CA MET A 50 -1.09 -4.56 -13.91
C MET A 50 -1.72 -4.19 -15.25
N SER A 51 -2.26 -5.17 -15.96
CA SER A 51 -2.92 -4.99 -17.25
C SER A 51 -3.90 -6.13 -17.54
N GLY A 52 -4.61 -6.03 -18.67
CA GLY A 52 -5.56 -7.04 -19.12
C GLY A 52 -7.00 -6.72 -18.71
N SER A 53 -7.83 -7.76 -18.71
CA SER A 53 -9.27 -7.70 -18.41
C SER A 53 -9.65 -8.92 -17.57
N PRO A 54 -10.85 -8.94 -16.97
CA PRO A 54 -11.32 -10.08 -16.19
C PRO A 54 -11.08 -11.43 -16.91
N GLY A 55 -10.33 -12.33 -16.29
CA GLY A 55 -9.95 -13.64 -16.84
C GLY A 55 -8.71 -13.66 -17.75
N SER A 56 -8.02 -12.53 -17.93
CA SER A 56 -6.81 -12.38 -18.75
C SER A 56 -5.78 -11.44 -18.09
N GLU A 57 -5.87 -11.29 -16.77
CA GLU A 57 -5.10 -10.34 -15.98
C GLU A 57 -3.60 -10.68 -16.03
N ASN A 58 -2.80 -9.61 -16.07
CA ASN A 58 -1.35 -9.68 -15.94
C ASN A 58 -0.92 -8.72 -14.83
N GLY A 59 0.18 -9.03 -14.14
CA GLY A 59 0.78 -8.12 -13.18
C GLY A 59 1.79 -8.82 -12.27
N ILE A 60 2.58 -8.01 -11.58
CA ILE A 60 3.45 -8.46 -10.50
C ILE A 60 2.94 -7.80 -9.23
N TYR A 61 2.76 -8.58 -8.19
CA TYR A 61 2.24 -8.08 -6.93
C TYR A 61 2.86 -8.83 -5.77
N VAL A 62 2.87 -8.19 -4.62
CA VAL A 62 3.16 -8.80 -3.33
C VAL A 62 1.85 -9.18 -2.65
N ASP A 63 1.84 -10.34 -1.99
CA ASP A 63 0.83 -10.68 -1.00
C ASP A 63 1.48 -11.22 0.30
N ALA A 64 0.69 -11.23 1.37
CA ALA A 64 1.05 -11.83 2.64
C ALA A 64 0.04 -12.92 3.03
N GLN A 65 0.56 -14.06 3.45
CA GLN A 65 -0.20 -15.28 3.77
C GLN A 65 -0.23 -15.51 5.28
N MET A 66 -1.40 -15.33 5.91
CA MET A 66 -1.50 -15.48 7.36
C MET A 66 -1.32 -16.92 7.84
N ASN A 67 -1.78 -17.90 7.05
CA ASN A 67 -1.75 -19.31 7.44
C ASN A 67 -0.34 -19.94 7.41
N THR A 68 0.58 -19.36 6.63
CA THR A 68 1.98 -19.79 6.54
C THR A 68 2.96 -18.77 7.10
N ASN A 69 2.49 -17.57 7.44
CA ASN A 69 3.31 -16.46 7.94
C ASN A 69 4.42 -16.05 6.96
N GLU A 70 4.02 -15.82 5.71
CA GLU A 70 4.94 -15.56 4.60
C GLU A 70 4.56 -14.29 3.84
N VAL A 71 5.56 -13.61 3.28
CA VAL A 71 5.40 -12.62 2.21
C VAL A 71 5.83 -13.23 0.89
N ARG A 72 5.09 -12.99 -0.18
CA ARG A 72 5.34 -13.61 -1.49
C ARG A 72 5.35 -12.59 -2.61
N ILE A 73 6.29 -12.76 -3.53
CA ILE A 73 6.26 -12.10 -4.83
C ILE A 73 5.46 -13.00 -5.77
N MET A 74 4.38 -12.48 -6.30
CA MET A 74 3.42 -13.20 -7.13
C MET A 74 3.38 -12.62 -8.54
N GLN A 75 3.05 -13.46 -9.50
CA GLN A 75 2.78 -13.07 -10.88
C GLN A 75 1.38 -13.52 -11.29
N ARG A 76 0.65 -12.61 -11.95
CA ARG A 76 -0.48 -12.94 -12.81
C ARG A 76 -0.05 -12.91 -14.26
N ARG A 77 -0.42 -13.93 -15.02
CA ARG A 77 -0.16 -14.02 -16.47
C ARG A 77 -1.32 -14.70 -17.18
N GLY A 78 -2.04 -13.94 -17.99
CA GLY A 78 -3.22 -14.42 -18.70
C GLY A 78 -4.28 -15.02 -17.77
N GLY A 79 -4.52 -14.40 -16.61
CA GLY A 79 -5.47 -14.86 -15.60
C GLY A 79 -4.97 -15.96 -14.66
N SER A 80 -3.85 -16.62 -14.99
CA SER A 80 -3.21 -17.60 -14.09
C SER A 80 -2.32 -16.91 -13.07
N THR A 81 -2.25 -17.44 -11.85
CA THR A 81 -1.42 -16.92 -10.76
C THR A 81 -0.33 -17.92 -10.36
N SER A 82 0.89 -17.44 -10.12
CA SER A 82 2.01 -18.23 -9.60
C SER A 82 2.88 -17.41 -8.65
N ALA A 83 3.43 -18.06 -7.62
CA ALA A 83 4.49 -17.46 -6.81
C ALA A 83 5.80 -17.46 -7.60
N LEU A 84 6.50 -16.33 -7.59
CA LEU A 84 7.87 -16.18 -8.12
C LEU A 84 8.91 -16.39 -7.02
N GLU A 85 8.61 -15.95 -5.80
CA GLU A 85 9.45 -16.13 -4.62
C GLU A 85 8.63 -15.99 -3.34
N THR A 86 9.07 -16.65 -2.27
CA THR A 86 8.43 -16.67 -0.95
C THR A 86 9.48 -16.47 0.14
N ALA A 87 9.15 -15.69 1.16
CA ALA A 87 9.97 -15.56 2.37
C ALA A 87 9.11 -15.69 3.63
N GLU A 88 9.63 -16.44 4.61
CA GLU A 88 9.07 -16.47 5.96
C GLU A 88 9.28 -15.11 6.66
N LEU A 89 8.27 -14.62 7.37
CA LEU A 89 8.35 -13.37 8.10
C LEU A 89 8.97 -13.59 9.49
N PRO A 90 9.86 -12.69 9.95
CA PRO A 90 10.48 -12.79 11.28
C PRO A 90 9.54 -12.32 12.42
N PHE A 91 8.27 -12.06 12.10
CA PHE A 91 7.21 -11.65 13.01
C PHE A 91 5.93 -12.38 12.62
N THR A 92 4.96 -12.43 13.53
CA THR A 92 3.64 -13.03 13.27
C THR A 92 2.73 -12.02 12.58
N LEU A 93 2.06 -12.45 11.51
CA LEU A 93 0.95 -11.72 10.91
C LEU A 93 -0.29 -11.82 11.78
N GLU A 94 -0.86 -10.68 12.13
CA GLU A 94 -2.05 -10.54 12.96
C GLU A 94 -3.11 -9.72 12.20
N GLU A 95 -4.37 -10.01 12.47
CA GLU A 95 -5.47 -9.15 12.02
C GLU A 95 -5.45 -7.83 12.79
N ASP A 96 -6.03 -6.78 12.19
CA ASP A 96 -6.14 -5.44 12.76
C ASP A 96 -4.82 -4.72 13.07
N GLU A 97 -3.68 -5.27 12.64
CA GLU A 97 -2.36 -4.65 12.71
C GLU A 97 -1.95 -3.99 11.39
N TRP A 98 -1.27 -2.85 11.50
CA TRP A 98 -0.74 -2.12 10.34
C TRP A 98 0.63 -2.64 9.96
N TYR A 99 0.82 -2.84 8.66
CA TYR A 99 2.08 -3.27 8.06
C TYR A 99 2.52 -2.33 6.96
N ARG A 100 3.81 -2.07 6.90
CA ARG A 100 4.48 -1.39 5.81
C ARG A 100 5.00 -2.42 4.83
N VAL A 101 4.78 -2.16 3.55
CA VAL A 101 5.14 -3.07 2.46
C VAL A 101 5.81 -2.27 1.36
N LEU A 102 6.96 -2.75 0.89
CA LEU A 102 7.70 -2.17 -0.22
C LEU A 102 7.98 -3.25 -1.27
N LEU A 103 7.44 -3.08 -2.47
CA LEU A 103 7.75 -3.94 -3.63
C LEU A 103 8.50 -3.09 -4.66
N LYS A 104 9.68 -3.56 -5.06
CA LYS A 104 10.56 -2.86 -5.99
C LYS A 104 10.88 -3.74 -7.18
N ARG A 105 10.90 -3.13 -8.36
CA ARG A 105 11.59 -3.64 -9.54
C ARG A 105 12.74 -2.71 -9.88
N GLN A 106 13.91 -3.32 -10.12
CA GLN A 106 15.05 -2.68 -10.74
C GLN A 106 15.61 -3.60 -11.84
N ALA A 107 15.50 -3.15 -13.09
CA ALA A 107 15.67 -3.97 -14.28
C ALA A 107 14.84 -5.27 -14.18
N GLU A 108 15.50 -6.42 -14.17
CA GLU A 108 14.84 -7.73 -14.03
C GLU A 108 14.68 -8.16 -12.58
N SER A 109 15.35 -7.52 -11.62
CA SER A 109 15.22 -7.90 -10.21
C SER A 109 13.90 -7.37 -9.65
N VAL A 110 13.15 -8.25 -8.98
CA VAL A 110 11.94 -7.90 -8.23
C VAL A 110 12.15 -8.32 -6.79
N GLN A 111 11.89 -7.41 -5.85
CA GLN A 111 12.27 -7.55 -4.46
C GLN A 111 11.18 -7.02 -3.55
N VAL A 112 11.02 -7.62 -2.37
CA VAL A 112 10.01 -7.22 -1.41
C VAL A 112 10.54 -7.12 0.02
N LYS A 113 10.04 -6.11 0.74
CA LYS A 113 10.14 -5.95 2.18
C LYS A 113 8.74 -5.76 2.78
N MET A 114 8.56 -6.23 3.99
CA MET A 114 7.38 -6.09 4.80
C MET A 114 7.77 -6.08 6.28
N TRP A 115 7.20 -5.14 7.04
CA TRP A 115 7.43 -5.00 8.48
C TRP A 115 6.22 -4.39 9.19
N PRO A 116 6.01 -4.64 10.49
CA PRO A 116 4.99 -3.96 11.27
C PRO A 116 5.20 -2.44 11.26
N ASP A 117 4.11 -1.67 11.24
CA ASP A 117 4.19 -0.22 11.40
C ASP A 117 4.78 0.15 12.77
N GLY A 118 5.64 1.16 12.80
CA GLY A 118 6.42 1.53 13.99
C GLY A 118 7.68 0.68 14.25
N ALA A 119 7.89 -0.42 13.52
CA ALA A 119 9.16 -1.13 13.50
C ALA A 119 10.14 -0.51 12.48
N GLU A 120 11.44 -0.76 12.68
CA GLU A 120 12.48 -0.34 11.73
C GLU A 120 12.36 -1.10 10.41
N GLU A 121 12.56 -0.40 9.27
CA GLU A 121 12.60 -1.05 7.96
C GLU A 121 13.72 -2.11 7.91
N PRO A 122 13.45 -3.34 7.44
CA PRO A 122 14.48 -4.36 7.29
C PRO A 122 15.64 -3.87 6.42
N ALA A 123 16.88 -4.08 6.85
CA ALA A 123 18.06 -3.70 6.06
C ALA A 123 18.13 -4.49 4.74
N ASP A 124 17.88 -5.80 4.82
CA ASP A 124 17.91 -6.71 3.68
C ASP A 124 16.52 -6.91 3.06
N TRP A 125 16.49 -7.23 1.76
CA TRP A 125 15.28 -7.67 1.07
C TRP A 125 14.91 -9.08 1.54
N GLN A 126 13.63 -9.29 1.89
CA GLN A 126 13.18 -10.57 2.42
C GLN A 126 12.99 -11.61 1.30
N ALA A 127 12.45 -11.20 0.15
CA ALA A 127 12.39 -12.04 -1.05
C ALA A 127 12.92 -11.27 -2.26
N VAL A 128 13.66 -11.96 -3.12
CA VAL A 128 14.31 -11.43 -4.33
C VAL A 128 14.20 -12.46 -5.45
N THR A 129 13.74 -12.04 -6.61
CA THR A 129 13.61 -12.91 -7.79
C THR A 129 13.98 -12.16 -9.08
N ILE A 130 14.06 -12.90 -10.18
CA ILE A 130 14.34 -12.38 -11.52
C ILE A 130 13.11 -12.55 -12.41
N GLN A 131 12.66 -11.45 -13.01
CA GLN A 131 11.48 -11.37 -13.86
C GLN A 131 11.78 -10.50 -15.09
N SER A 132 11.85 -11.13 -16.26
CA SER A 132 12.32 -10.51 -17.52
C SER A 132 11.24 -10.36 -18.61
N ASN A 133 9.96 -10.52 -18.29
CA ASN A 133 8.91 -10.54 -19.31
C ASN A 133 7.73 -9.57 -19.09
N MET A 134 7.76 -8.77 -18.02
CA MET A 134 6.64 -7.90 -17.66
C MET A 134 7.14 -6.58 -17.09
N PHE A 135 7.25 -5.55 -17.94
CA PHE A 135 7.79 -4.24 -17.56
C PHE A 135 6.77 -3.11 -17.71
N GLY A 136 5.57 -3.40 -18.19
CA GLY A 136 4.58 -2.41 -18.61
C GLY A 136 3.22 -2.63 -17.95
N GLY A 137 2.55 -1.57 -17.53
CA GLY A 137 1.16 -1.64 -17.05
C GLY A 137 0.86 -0.57 -16.01
N LYS A 138 -0.01 -0.84 -15.05
CA LYS A 138 -0.41 0.12 -14.01
C LYS A 138 -0.01 -0.34 -12.61
N ALA A 139 0.22 0.62 -11.70
CA ALA A 139 0.27 0.33 -10.26
C ALA A 139 -1.14 0.18 -9.74
N GLY A 140 -1.32 -0.71 -8.76
CA GLY A 140 -2.60 -0.89 -8.15
C GLY A 140 -2.63 -1.85 -6.97
N ILE A 141 -3.82 -1.88 -6.37
CA ILE A 141 -4.20 -2.82 -5.34
C ILE A 141 -5.14 -3.82 -5.98
N SER A 142 -5.00 -5.10 -5.63
CA SER A 142 -5.96 -6.12 -6.02
C SER A 142 -6.48 -6.90 -4.82
N HIS A 143 -7.53 -7.66 -5.05
CA HIS A 143 -8.04 -8.58 -4.05
C HIS A 143 -8.71 -9.78 -4.72
N SER A 144 -8.57 -10.95 -4.11
CA SER A 144 -9.09 -12.21 -4.66
C SER A 144 -9.87 -13.07 -3.65
N THR A 145 -9.96 -12.66 -2.37
CA THR A 145 -10.62 -13.46 -1.31
C THR A 145 -11.94 -12.81 -0.87
N PRO A 146 -13.10 -13.39 -1.19
CA PRO A 146 -14.38 -12.84 -0.73
C PRO A 146 -14.46 -12.78 0.80
N GLY A 147 -15.00 -11.68 1.35
CA GLY A 147 -15.21 -11.49 2.79
C GLY A 147 -14.13 -10.68 3.49
N ASN A 148 -12.88 -10.72 3.01
CA ASN A 148 -11.79 -9.99 3.63
C ASN A 148 -11.96 -8.47 3.47
N VAL A 149 -11.62 -7.72 4.52
CA VAL A 149 -11.53 -6.26 4.52
C VAL A 149 -10.05 -5.87 4.53
N ASN A 150 -9.58 -5.25 3.44
CA ASN A 150 -8.23 -4.68 3.37
C ASN A 150 -8.35 -3.16 3.44
N GLU A 151 -7.53 -2.54 4.27
CA GLU A 151 -7.47 -1.10 4.44
C GLU A 151 -6.08 -0.60 4.07
N TYR A 152 -6.04 0.47 3.29
CA TYR A 152 -4.80 1.14 2.91
C TYR A 152 -4.87 2.56 3.43
N ALA A 153 -4.02 2.89 4.40
CA ALA A 153 -3.88 4.25 4.89
C ALA A 153 -3.07 5.11 3.92
N TYR A 154 -2.17 4.48 3.16
CA TYR A 154 -1.28 5.15 2.24
C TYR A 154 -0.83 4.22 1.11
N VAL A 155 -0.71 4.77 -0.11
CA VAL A 155 -0.06 4.11 -1.25
C VAL A 155 0.84 5.13 -1.95
N GLY A 156 2.12 4.80 -2.09
CA GLY A 156 3.10 5.59 -2.83
C GLY A 156 3.63 4.81 -4.02
N VAL A 157 3.89 5.51 -5.13
CA VAL A 157 4.46 4.89 -6.34
C VAL A 157 5.61 5.75 -6.86
N GLY A 158 6.79 5.13 -6.97
CA GLY A 158 7.98 5.68 -7.60
C GLY A 158 8.20 5.02 -8.97
N ILE A 159 8.54 5.81 -9.98
CA ILE A 159 8.67 5.36 -11.38
C ILE A 159 9.99 5.82 -11.98
N GLY A 160 10.54 5.08 -12.93
CA GLY A 160 11.79 5.45 -13.59
C GLY A 160 13.00 5.43 -12.64
N GLY A 161 12.98 4.51 -11.67
CA GLY A 161 14.04 4.37 -10.67
C GLY A 161 13.92 5.30 -9.46
N LEU A 162 12.88 6.14 -9.41
CA LEU A 162 12.56 6.92 -8.21
C LEU A 162 11.99 6.02 -7.11
N GLU A 163 12.30 6.36 -5.86
CA GLU A 163 11.72 5.72 -4.69
C GLU A 163 10.24 6.06 -4.54
N ALA A 164 9.47 5.11 -4.02
CA ALA A 164 8.08 5.34 -3.67
C ALA A 164 8.01 6.25 -2.44
N PRO A 165 7.22 7.34 -2.47
CA PRO A 165 6.94 8.10 -1.25
C PRO A 165 6.42 7.16 -0.16
N GLN A 166 6.99 7.21 1.05
CA GLN A 166 6.53 6.41 2.17
C GLN A 166 5.55 7.19 3.06
N ALA A 167 4.74 6.47 3.84
CA ALA A 167 3.85 7.08 4.83
C ALA A 167 4.65 7.71 5.98
N PRO A 168 4.21 8.87 6.51
CA PRO A 168 4.68 9.38 7.80
C PRO A 168 4.44 8.37 8.94
N ASP A 169 5.33 8.35 9.93
CA ASP A 169 5.28 7.40 11.05
C ASP A 169 4.08 7.57 11.98
N ASP A 170 3.50 8.77 12.02
CA ASP A 170 2.36 9.11 12.86
C ASP A 170 1.02 9.05 12.10
N LEU A 171 0.98 8.53 10.86
CA LEU A 171 -0.21 8.60 10.02
C LEU A 171 -1.41 7.84 10.60
N VAL A 172 -1.18 6.63 11.13
CA VAL A 172 -2.23 5.77 11.71
C VAL A 172 -2.28 5.81 13.23
N ASN A 173 -1.23 6.32 13.86
CA ASN A 173 -1.11 6.54 15.30
C ASN A 173 -0.67 8.00 15.54
N PRO A 174 -1.56 8.99 15.32
CA PRO A 174 -1.20 10.38 15.52
C PRO A 174 -0.79 10.58 16.98
N VAL A 175 0.40 11.12 17.20
CA VAL A 175 0.78 11.59 18.52
C VAL A 175 -0.19 12.71 18.89
N ASP A 176 -0.95 12.53 19.96
CA ASP A 176 -1.73 13.63 20.51
C ASP A 176 -0.75 14.77 20.76
N PRO A 177 -0.96 15.95 20.15
CA PRO A 177 -0.02 17.03 20.32
C PRO A 177 0.00 17.36 21.82
N ASP A 178 1.19 17.48 22.40
CA ASP A 178 1.39 17.85 23.81
C ASP A 178 1.01 19.33 24.01
N LEU A 179 -0.28 19.60 23.83
CA LEU A 179 -0.87 20.92 23.95
C LEU A 179 -1.29 21.08 25.39
N THR A 180 -0.66 22.05 26.05
CA THR A 180 -1.16 22.51 27.33
C THR A 180 -2.52 23.21 27.15
N ALA A 181 -3.27 23.35 28.24
CA ALA A 181 -4.49 24.14 28.23
C ALA A 181 -4.25 25.60 27.78
N GLU A 182 -3.02 26.10 27.88
CA GLU A 182 -2.63 27.43 27.43
C GLU A 182 -2.42 27.48 25.91
N ASP A 183 -1.82 26.44 25.32
CA ASP A 183 -1.67 26.29 23.86
C ASP A 183 -3.03 26.20 23.16
N ILE A 184 -3.96 25.43 23.73
CA ILE A 184 -5.33 25.31 23.23
C ILE A 184 -6.04 26.67 23.28
N ARG A 185 -5.87 27.42 24.38
CA ARG A 185 -6.46 28.78 24.52
C ARG A 185 -5.88 29.75 23.50
N ALA A 186 -4.56 29.72 23.28
CA ALA A 186 -3.87 30.57 22.31
C ALA A 186 -4.32 30.28 20.87
N LEU A 187 -4.48 29.00 20.51
CA LEU A 187 -5.02 28.58 19.22
C LEU A 187 -6.47 29.05 19.02
N CYS A 188 -7.34 28.88 20.02
CA CYS A 188 -8.72 29.38 19.95
C CYS A 188 -8.81 30.91 19.82
N LEU A 189 -7.92 31.65 20.48
CA LEU A 189 -7.85 33.11 20.39
C LEU A 189 -7.36 33.58 19.01
N THR A 190 -6.37 32.89 18.45
CA THR A 190 -5.82 33.17 17.12
C THR A 190 -6.85 32.90 16.03
N TYR A 191 -7.57 31.77 16.13
CA TYR A 191 -8.66 31.43 15.21
C TYR A 191 -9.81 32.44 15.28
N LYS A 192 -10.22 32.86 16.49
CA LYS A 192 -11.25 33.91 16.65
C LYS A 192 -10.83 35.26 16.06
N ARG A 193 -9.54 35.62 16.11
CA ARG A 193 -9.02 36.83 15.47
C ARG A 193 -9.06 36.76 13.94
N GLN A 194 -8.75 35.60 13.35
CA GLN A 194 -8.80 35.43 11.89
C GLN A 194 -10.23 35.43 11.33
N VAL A 195 -11.21 34.95 12.11
CA VAL A 195 -12.63 34.98 11.73
C VAL A 195 -13.25 36.38 11.92
N THR A 196 -12.56 37.28 12.64
CA THR A 196 -13.05 38.63 12.96
C THR A 196 -12.14 39.70 12.34
N LEU A 197 -12.18 39.87 11.01
CA LEU A 197 -12.24 41.15 10.25
C LEU A 197 -11.47 41.12 8.89
N PRO A 198 -11.91 41.88 7.85
CA PRO A 198 -13.16 42.64 7.74
C PRO A 198 -14.04 42.31 6.51
N THR A 199 -15.35 42.39 6.73
CA THR A 199 -16.33 42.81 5.73
C THR A 199 -16.06 44.25 5.28
N ASN A 200 -15.95 44.43 3.96
CA ASN A 200 -16.18 45.63 3.14
C ASN A 200 -15.85 47.01 3.73
N GLU A 201 -14.83 47.65 3.15
CA GLU A 201 -14.83 49.10 2.98
C GLU A 201 -15.31 49.44 1.56
N SER A 202 -16.35 50.26 1.50
CA SER A 202 -16.93 50.93 0.32
C SER A 202 -16.19 52.22 -0.01
#